data_AF-A0A257X7Y8-F1
#
_entry.id   AF-A0A257X7Y8-F1
#
_cell.length_a   1.000
_cell.length_b   1.000
_cell.length_c   1.000
_cell.angle_alpha   90.00
_cell.angle_beta   90.00
_cell.angle_gamma   90.00
#
_symmetry.space_group_name_H-M   'P 1'
#
loop_
_entity.id
_entity.type
_entity.pdbx_description
1 polymer ?
#
loop_
_entity_poly.entity_id
_entity_poly.type
_entity_poly.pdbx_seq_one_letter_code
_entity_poly.pdbx_strand_id
1 'polypeptide(L)'
;MNVEDFITRWTAREGGAERANYQMFLSELCDVLGVPRPDPAGAARDLNDYVFERAVSSTTLDGASAKRIDLYKRAAFVLEAKQTHAPGAKKAAPDQLSLPGADAEPEQLGRRSTAKGWDVLMRKAFNQANDYVHLLPTDHAAPPFLIVADVGHCFEIYADFSGTGRGYAYYPDRKGFRIYLDELRDPRLRARLATIWTDPHSLDPTRESARVTRQIAERLAAVSKALEAKGARAEDVALFLMRCIFTMFAEDVELLPKGAFTQLLRKSVETPERFPQRVKELWTAMDTGGESMAIDARVLHFNGGLF
;
A
#
# COMPACT_ATOMS: atom_id res chain seq x y z
N MET A 1 -1.83 -24.18 2.42
CA MET A 1 -0.70 -24.08 3.36
C MET A 1 -1.05 -23.04 4.42
N ASN A 2 -0.71 -23.22 5.70
CA ASN A 2 -0.89 -22.17 6.70
C ASN A 2 0.25 -21.12 6.58
N VAL A 3 -0.03 -19.87 6.93
CA VAL A 3 0.96 -18.78 6.95
C VAL A 3 2.16 -19.09 7.85
N GLU A 4 1.95 -19.71 9.02
CA GLU A 4 3.08 -20.03 9.92
C GLU A 4 3.99 -21.09 9.28
N ASP A 5 3.42 -22.14 8.70
CA ASP A 5 4.19 -23.17 8.00
C ASP A 5 5.00 -22.57 6.84
N PHE A 6 4.41 -21.62 6.12
CA PHE A 6 5.06 -20.91 5.02
C PHE A 6 6.25 -20.09 5.51
N ILE A 7 6.03 -19.25 6.53
CA ILE A 7 7.08 -18.42 7.11
C ILE A 7 8.20 -19.33 7.62
N THR A 8 7.90 -20.31 8.49
CA THR A 8 8.91 -21.22 9.04
C THR A 8 9.68 -21.95 7.96
N ARG A 9 9.02 -22.47 6.92
CA ARG A 9 9.69 -23.19 5.84
C ARG A 9 10.67 -22.31 5.07
N TRP A 10 10.28 -21.09 4.74
CA TRP A 10 11.05 -20.23 3.85
C TRP A 10 12.06 -19.34 4.58
N THR A 11 11.88 -19.11 5.88
CA THR A 11 12.89 -18.48 6.72
C THR A 11 13.95 -19.48 7.21
N ALA A 12 13.60 -20.74 7.47
CA ALA A 12 14.55 -21.74 7.99
C ALA A 12 15.47 -22.35 6.92
N ARG A 13 15.13 -22.25 5.63
CA ARG A 13 15.90 -22.80 4.50
C ARG A 13 17.02 -21.87 4.04
N GLU A 14 17.85 -21.44 4.99
CA GLU A 14 19.03 -20.61 4.73
C GLU A 14 20.00 -21.33 3.77
N GLY A 15 20.29 -20.73 2.61
CA GLY A 15 21.43 -21.11 1.77
C GLY A 15 21.28 -22.32 0.83
N GLY A 16 20.08 -22.88 0.60
CA GLY A 16 19.88 -24.06 -0.26
C GLY A 16 19.45 -23.78 -1.71
N ALA A 17 20.31 -24.17 -2.67
CA ALA A 17 20.11 -24.36 -4.12
C ALA A 17 19.38 -23.25 -4.92
N GLU A 18 20.21 -22.51 -5.64
CA GLU A 18 19.97 -21.40 -6.56
C GLU A 18 18.90 -21.70 -7.63
N ARG A 19 17.99 -20.75 -7.88
CA ARG A 19 16.95 -20.76 -8.94
C ARG A 19 15.85 -21.84 -8.86
N ALA A 20 16.10 -23.02 -8.30
CA ALA A 20 15.13 -24.13 -8.34
C ALA A 20 13.86 -23.87 -7.49
N ASN A 21 13.94 -22.97 -6.50
CA ASN A 21 12.92 -22.90 -5.45
C ASN A 21 12.00 -21.66 -5.53
N TYR A 22 12.28 -20.66 -6.36
CA TYR A 22 11.45 -19.43 -6.38
C TYR A 22 10.03 -19.72 -6.91
N GLN A 23 9.89 -20.62 -7.89
CA GLN A 23 8.58 -21.03 -8.40
C GLN A 23 7.76 -21.75 -7.33
N MET A 24 8.42 -22.59 -6.53
CA MET A 24 7.79 -23.27 -5.40
C MET A 24 7.38 -22.25 -4.32
N PHE A 25 8.27 -21.32 -3.97
CA PHE A 25 8.00 -20.24 -3.03
C PHE A 25 6.78 -19.40 -3.45
N LEU A 26 6.74 -18.94 -4.70
CA LEU A 26 5.64 -18.12 -5.21
C LEU A 26 4.34 -18.92 -5.36
N SER A 27 4.42 -20.22 -5.67
CA SER A 27 3.24 -21.10 -5.70
C SER A 27 2.65 -21.30 -4.30
N GLU A 28 3.51 -21.53 -3.30
CA GLU A 28 3.08 -21.65 -1.90
C GLU A 28 2.58 -20.31 -1.34
N LEU A 29 3.17 -19.18 -1.76
CA LEU A 29 2.65 -17.86 -1.45
C LEU A 29 1.22 -17.68 -1.99
N CYS A 30 0.95 -18.12 -3.23
CA CYS A 30 -0.41 -18.05 -3.79
C CYS A 30 -1.42 -18.82 -2.93
N ASP A 31 -1.04 -19.99 -2.38
CA ASP A 31 -1.89 -20.74 -1.46
C ASP A 31 -2.16 -19.97 -0.17
N VAL A 32 -1.14 -19.31 0.39
CA VAL A 32 -1.26 -18.50 1.62
C VAL A 32 -2.14 -17.27 1.40
N LEU A 33 -2.06 -16.67 0.21
CA LEU A 33 -2.87 -15.53 -0.20
C LEU A 33 -4.30 -15.93 -0.62
N GLY A 34 -4.54 -17.21 -0.89
CA GLY A 34 -5.84 -17.70 -1.38
C GLY A 34 -6.13 -17.29 -2.82
N VAL A 35 -5.10 -17.09 -3.64
CA VAL A 35 -5.20 -16.69 -5.06
C VAL A 35 -4.82 -17.85 -5.99
N PRO A 36 -5.27 -17.84 -7.25
CA PRO A 36 -4.86 -18.86 -8.22
C PRO A 36 -3.33 -18.92 -8.36
N ARG A 37 -2.79 -20.12 -8.55
CA ARG A 37 -1.38 -20.32 -8.92
C ARG A 37 -1.15 -20.00 -10.40
N PRO A 38 0.09 -19.73 -10.83
CA PRO A 38 0.42 -19.54 -12.24
C PRO A 38 0.17 -20.80 -13.08
N ASP A 39 -0.21 -20.61 -14.33
CA ASP A 39 -0.41 -21.68 -15.30
C ASP A 39 0.92 -22.21 -15.85
N PRO A 40 0.98 -23.48 -16.31
CA PRO A 40 2.12 -23.99 -17.06
C PRO A 40 2.35 -23.19 -18.35
N ALA A 41 3.61 -22.82 -18.62
CA ALA A 41 3.93 -22.08 -19.84
C ALA A 41 3.66 -22.91 -21.09
N GLY A 42 2.80 -22.40 -21.98
CA GLY A 42 2.52 -22.99 -23.29
C GLY A 42 3.49 -22.55 -24.38
N ALA A 43 3.53 -23.29 -25.49
CA ALA A 43 4.34 -22.96 -26.67
C ALA A 43 3.86 -21.67 -27.37
N ALA A 44 2.54 -21.40 -27.34
CA ALA A 44 1.96 -20.16 -27.85
C ALA A 44 2.12 -19.04 -26.81
N ARG A 45 2.96 -18.05 -27.14
CA ARG A 45 3.28 -16.93 -26.24
C ARG A 45 2.05 -16.10 -25.86
N ASP A 46 1.06 -16.02 -26.74
CA ASP A 46 -0.11 -15.15 -26.60
C ASP A 46 -1.13 -15.68 -25.56
N LEU A 47 -0.96 -16.92 -25.09
CA LEU A 47 -1.80 -17.53 -24.05
C LEU A 47 -1.13 -17.50 -22.66
N ASN A 48 0.09 -16.97 -22.58
CA ASN A 48 0.89 -16.96 -21.35
C ASN A 48 0.62 -15.70 -20.53
N ASP A 49 -0.64 -15.54 -20.11
CA ASP A 49 -1.14 -14.38 -19.37
C ASP A 49 -0.88 -14.44 -17.87
N TYR A 50 -0.67 -15.63 -17.31
CA TYR A 50 -0.24 -15.79 -15.92
C TYR A 50 0.72 -16.98 -15.77
N VAL A 51 2.01 -16.78 -16.02
CA VAL A 51 2.99 -17.88 -16.08
C VAL A 51 4.34 -17.51 -15.48
N PHE A 52 5.08 -18.53 -15.05
CA PHE A 52 6.51 -18.41 -14.76
C PHE A 52 7.34 -18.31 -16.04
N GLU A 53 8.54 -17.74 -15.95
CA GLU A 53 9.55 -17.73 -17.01
C GLU A 53 9.03 -17.17 -18.35
N ARG A 54 8.18 -16.15 -18.30
CA ARG A 54 7.55 -15.55 -19.49
C ARG A 54 8.62 -14.98 -20.41
N ALA A 55 8.74 -15.57 -21.60
CA ALA A 55 9.68 -15.11 -22.61
C ALA A 55 9.27 -13.74 -23.17
N VAL A 56 10.21 -12.80 -23.23
CA VAL A 56 10.08 -11.49 -23.89
C VAL A 56 11.28 -11.27 -24.81
N SER A 57 11.04 -10.62 -25.96
CA SER A 57 12.07 -10.40 -26.98
C SER A 57 12.21 -8.91 -27.28
N SER A 58 13.45 -8.44 -27.41
CA SER A 58 13.74 -7.10 -27.89
C SER A 58 13.36 -7.01 -29.37
N THR A 59 12.53 -6.05 -29.74
CA THR A 59 12.15 -5.78 -31.14
C THR A 59 13.25 -5.09 -31.95
N THR A 60 14.39 -4.76 -31.32
CA THR A 60 15.38 -3.82 -31.86
C THR A 60 16.68 -4.43 -32.39
N LEU A 61 16.95 -5.74 -32.25
CA LEU A 61 18.12 -6.36 -32.88
C LEU A 61 17.88 -7.83 -33.23
N ASP A 62 18.05 -8.15 -34.52
CA ASP A 62 18.20 -9.52 -35.01
C ASP A 62 19.36 -10.20 -34.25
N GLY A 63 19.04 -11.23 -33.47
CA GLY A 63 20.01 -12.01 -32.68
C GLY A 63 20.04 -11.75 -31.17
N ALA A 64 19.17 -10.89 -30.62
CA ALA A 64 19.07 -10.73 -29.17
C ALA A 64 18.52 -12.00 -28.49
N SER A 65 19.18 -12.48 -27.44
CA SER A 65 18.72 -13.62 -26.64
C SER A 65 17.37 -13.31 -26.00
N ALA A 66 16.45 -14.27 -26.03
CA ALA A 66 15.15 -14.14 -25.37
C ALA A 66 15.35 -13.95 -23.87
N LYS A 67 14.90 -12.80 -23.34
CA LYS A 67 14.87 -12.58 -21.90
C LYS A 67 13.63 -13.23 -21.30
N ARG A 68 13.65 -13.52 -20.01
CA ARG A 68 12.53 -14.13 -19.29
C ARG A 68 12.19 -13.35 -18.03
N ILE A 69 10.90 -13.17 -17.82
CA ILE A 69 10.35 -12.60 -16.60
C ILE A 69 10.07 -13.77 -15.65
N ASP A 70 10.51 -13.67 -14.39
CA ASP A 70 10.37 -14.78 -13.44
C ASP A 70 8.91 -15.14 -13.21
N LEU A 71 8.03 -14.16 -12.96
CA LEU A 71 6.59 -14.36 -12.93
C LEU A 71 5.86 -13.16 -13.54
N TYR A 72 5.00 -13.44 -14.50
CA TYR A 72 4.18 -12.42 -15.17
C TYR A 72 2.71 -12.71 -14.98
N LYS A 73 1.93 -11.68 -14.62
CA LYS A 73 0.47 -11.71 -14.69
C LYS A 73 -0.04 -10.49 -15.46
N ARG A 74 -0.68 -10.73 -16.60
CA ARG A 74 -1.26 -9.69 -17.47
C ARG A 74 -2.20 -8.81 -16.68
N ALA A 75 -2.09 -7.50 -16.92
CA ALA A 75 -2.85 -6.44 -16.25
C ALA A 75 -2.69 -6.38 -14.72
N ALA A 76 -1.75 -7.12 -14.12
CA ALA A 76 -1.50 -7.11 -12.68
C ALA A 76 -0.07 -6.74 -12.33
N PHE A 77 0.90 -7.60 -12.65
CA PHE A 77 2.27 -7.36 -12.25
C PHE A 77 3.31 -8.05 -13.14
N VAL A 78 4.52 -7.47 -13.08
CA VAL A 78 5.78 -8.16 -13.40
C VAL A 78 6.49 -8.38 -12.07
N LEU A 79 6.93 -9.63 -11.83
CA LEU A 79 7.66 -9.99 -10.63
C LEU A 79 9.04 -10.54 -11.00
N GLU A 80 10.07 -10.00 -10.35
CA GLU A 80 11.45 -10.47 -10.41
C GLU A 80 11.86 -11.04 -9.05
N ALA A 81 12.33 -12.28 -9.03
CA ALA A 81 12.78 -12.97 -7.83
C ALA A 81 14.31 -12.95 -7.75
N LYS A 82 14.83 -12.53 -6.61
CA LYS A 82 16.23 -12.68 -6.22
C LYS A 82 16.32 -13.63 -5.03
N GLN A 83 17.46 -14.25 -4.91
CA GLN A 83 17.80 -15.03 -3.72
C GLN A 83 19.16 -14.53 -3.27
N THR A 84 19.21 -13.97 -2.07
CA THR A 84 20.45 -13.49 -1.48
C THR A 84 21.18 -14.64 -0.81
N HIS A 85 22.45 -14.84 -1.18
CA HIS A 85 23.33 -15.75 -0.45
C HIS A 85 23.65 -15.14 0.92
N ALA A 86 23.63 -15.98 1.96
CA ALA A 86 24.05 -15.56 3.29
C ALA A 86 25.46 -14.94 3.24
N PRO A 87 25.73 -13.81 3.91
CA PRO A 87 27.08 -13.31 4.11
C PRO A 87 27.80 -14.23 5.12
N GLY A 88 28.26 -15.38 4.62
CA GLY A 88 29.05 -16.37 5.36
C GLY A 88 30.15 -17.03 4.53
N ALA A 89 30.09 -16.95 3.20
CA ALA A 89 31.19 -17.37 2.34
C ALA A 89 32.24 -16.25 2.24
N LYS A 90 33.11 -16.15 3.26
CA LYS A 90 34.37 -15.41 3.13
C LYS A 90 35.12 -15.94 1.91
N LYS A 91 35.08 -15.24 0.78
CA LYS A 91 36.24 -15.21 -0.11
C LYS A 91 37.25 -14.32 0.59
N ALA A 92 38.32 -14.94 1.10
CA ALA A 92 39.44 -14.25 1.70
C ALA A 92 39.97 -13.20 0.71
N ALA A 93 39.72 -11.93 0.99
CA ALA A 93 40.53 -10.82 0.51
C ALA A 93 41.26 -10.27 1.75
N PRO A 94 42.60 -10.09 1.68
CA PRO A 94 43.35 -9.64 2.83
C PRO A 94 43.14 -8.14 3.06
N ASP A 95 43.03 -7.82 4.34
CA ASP A 95 43.45 -6.55 4.93
C ASP A 95 42.52 -5.33 4.76
N GLN A 96 41.63 -5.15 5.74
CA GLN A 96 41.35 -3.82 6.29
C GLN A 96 40.76 -3.94 7.70
N LEU A 97 41.43 -3.27 8.64
CA LEU A 97 41.20 -3.32 10.09
C LEU A 97 39.74 -3.01 10.47
N SER A 98 39.13 -3.90 11.25
CA SER A 98 37.87 -3.63 11.94
C SER A 98 38.17 -2.98 13.30
N LEU A 99 37.56 -1.82 13.56
CA LEU A 99 37.58 -1.15 14.87
C LEU A 99 36.77 -1.97 15.89
N PRO A 100 37.29 -2.22 17.12
CA PRO A 100 36.56 -2.95 18.14
C PRO A 100 35.58 -2.04 18.89
N GLY A 101 34.29 -2.42 18.98
CA GLY A 101 33.33 -1.76 19.89
C GLY A 101 31.90 -1.53 19.40
N ALA A 102 31.39 -2.23 18.37
CA ALA A 102 29.97 -2.20 18.07
C ALA A 102 29.30 -3.44 18.67
N ASP A 103 28.60 -3.25 19.78
CA ASP A 103 27.77 -4.26 20.44
C ASP A 103 26.77 -4.85 19.44
N ALA A 104 26.77 -6.18 19.33
CA ALA A 104 25.84 -6.92 18.51
C ALA A 104 24.46 -6.91 19.18
N GLU A 105 23.53 -6.15 18.63
CA GLU A 105 22.10 -6.27 18.96
C GLU A 105 21.62 -7.69 18.62
N PRO A 106 20.79 -8.32 19.47
CA PRO A 106 20.35 -9.70 19.28
C PRO A 106 19.52 -9.84 17.99
N GLU A 107 19.86 -10.84 17.18
CA GLU A 107 19.18 -11.19 15.94
C GLU A 107 17.70 -11.55 16.20
N GLN A 108 16.79 -10.66 15.81
CA GLN A 108 15.37 -10.96 15.74
C GLN A 108 15.11 -11.82 14.48
N LEU A 109 14.56 -13.02 14.68
CA LEU A 109 14.17 -13.94 13.61
C LEU A 109 13.38 -13.22 12.51
N GLY A 110 13.96 -13.10 11.31
CA GLY A 110 13.30 -12.54 10.12
C GLY A 110 13.86 -11.21 9.60
N ARG A 111 14.72 -10.51 10.36
CA ARG A 111 15.34 -9.25 9.91
C ARG A 111 16.86 -9.40 9.80
N ARG A 112 17.36 -9.65 8.59
CA ARG A 112 18.82 -9.63 8.34
C ARG A 112 19.33 -8.20 8.43
N SER A 113 20.52 -8.00 9.01
CA SER A 113 21.18 -6.69 8.97
C SER A 113 21.49 -6.30 7.51
N THR A 114 20.97 -5.14 7.10
CA THR A 114 20.99 -4.65 5.72
C THR A 114 22.41 -4.26 5.30
N ALA A 115 23.15 -5.19 4.73
CA ALA A 115 24.44 -4.90 4.10
C ALA A 115 24.23 -4.06 2.83
N LYS A 116 25.05 -3.02 2.59
CA LYS A 116 24.97 -2.13 1.40
C LYS A 116 24.87 -2.85 0.05
N GLY A 117 25.41 -4.07 -0.06
CA GLY A 117 25.34 -4.88 -1.28
C GLY A 117 23.92 -5.40 -1.59
N TRP A 118 23.09 -5.59 -0.57
CA TRP A 118 21.73 -6.09 -0.70
C TRP A 118 20.80 -5.04 -1.33
N ASP A 119 20.85 -3.78 -0.88
CA ASP A 119 20.07 -2.70 -1.49
C ASP A 119 20.42 -2.49 -2.98
N VAL A 120 21.69 -2.71 -3.36
CA VAL A 120 22.12 -2.66 -4.76
C VAL A 120 21.52 -3.81 -5.56
N LEU A 121 21.45 -5.02 -4.99
CA LEU A 121 20.83 -6.17 -5.63
C LEU A 121 19.34 -5.94 -5.88
N MET A 122 18.61 -5.49 -4.86
CA MET A 122 17.17 -5.22 -4.94
C MET A 122 16.88 -4.12 -5.98
N ARG A 123 17.68 -3.05 -6.00
CA ARG A 123 17.58 -1.99 -7.02
C ARG A 123 17.83 -2.50 -8.45
N LYS A 124 18.81 -3.39 -8.63
CA LYS A 124 19.05 -4.01 -9.94
C LYS A 124 17.87 -4.87 -10.39
N ALA A 125 17.26 -5.61 -9.46
CA ALA A 125 16.08 -6.41 -9.73
C ALA A 125 14.87 -5.54 -10.11
N PHE A 126 14.67 -4.42 -9.42
CA PHE A 126 13.65 -3.43 -9.80
C PHE A 126 13.88 -2.90 -11.22
N ASN A 127 15.11 -2.46 -11.53
CA ASN A 127 15.43 -1.97 -12.87
C ASN A 127 15.18 -3.04 -13.95
N GLN A 128 15.52 -4.29 -13.66
CA GLN A 128 15.28 -5.42 -14.55
C GLN A 128 13.77 -5.65 -14.78
N ALA A 129 12.96 -5.64 -13.71
CA ALA A 129 11.51 -5.74 -13.80
C ALA A 129 10.91 -4.58 -14.62
N ASN A 130 11.42 -3.36 -14.42
CA ASN A 130 11.00 -2.17 -15.15
C ASN A 130 11.36 -2.25 -16.65
N ASP A 131 12.57 -2.71 -16.98
CA ASP A 131 12.99 -2.92 -18.37
C ASP A 131 12.08 -3.92 -19.10
N TYR A 132 11.59 -4.95 -18.39
CA TYR A 132 10.67 -5.92 -18.99
C TYR A 132 9.33 -5.35 -19.41
N VAL A 133 8.84 -4.30 -18.74
CA VAL A 133 7.57 -3.65 -19.10
C VAL A 133 7.63 -3.12 -20.54
N HIS A 134 8.78 -2.61 -20.97
CA HIS A 134 8.98 -2.12 -22.33
C HIS A 134 9.18 -3.23 -23.38
N LEU A 135 9.35 -4.47 -22.94
CA LEU A 135 9.50 -5.66 -23.80
C LEU A 135 8.21 -6.50 -23.86
N LEU A 136 7.15 -6.08 -23.17
CA LEU A 136 5.84 -6.71 -23.27
C LEU A 136 5.23 -6.47 -24.67
N PRO A 137 4.34 -7.35 -25.12
CA PRO A 137 3.57 -7.15 -26.35
C PRO A 137 2.83 -5.79 -26.35
N THR A 138 2.65 -5.19 -27.53
CA THR A 138 2.06 -3.85 -27.68
C THR A 138 0.58 -3.79 -27.31
N ASP A 139 -0.12 -4.93 -27.32
CA ASP A 139 -1.51 -5.10 -26.89
C ASP A 139 -1.64 -5.39 -25.37
N HIS A 140 -0.52 -5.46 -24.66
CA HIS A 140 -0.48 -5.55 -23.20
C HIS A 140 -0.23 -4.16 -22.62
N ALA A 141 -1.21 -3.63 -21.89
CA ALA A 141 -0.99 -2.43 -21.09
C ALA A 141 0.11 -2.68 -20.04
N ALA A 142 0.84 -1.61 -19.68
CA ALA A 142 1.81 -1.70 -18.60
C ALA A 142 1.10 -2.16 -17.31
N PRO A 143 1.63 -3.19 -16.62
CA PRO A 143 0.99 -3.71 -15.43
C PRO A 143 1.02 -2.67 -14.31
N PRO A 144 -0.03 -2.55 -13.49
CA PRO A 144 -0.07 -1.56 -12.42
C PRO A 144 1.00 -1.76 -11.35
N PHE A 145 1.54 -2.98 -11.18
CA PHE A 145 2.56 -3.27 -10.17
C PHE A 145 3.87 -3.86 -10.73
N LEU A 146 4.98 -3.50 -10.10
CA LEU A 146 6.22 -4.28 -10.14
C LEU A 146 6.48 -4.85 -8.74
N ILE A 147 6.89 -6.11 -8.69
CA ILE A 147 7.22 -6.80 -7.44
C ILE A 147 8.64 -7.32 -7.52
N VAL A 148 9.46 -6.99 -6.54
CA VAL A 148 10.76 -7.64 -6.36
C VAL A 148 10.66 -8.55 -5.15
N ALA A 149 10.94 -9.84 -5.30
CA ALA A 149 10.91 -10.80 -4.21
C ALA A 149 12.33 -11.24 -3.85
N ASP A 150 12.78 -11.01 -2.62
CA ASP A 150 13.92 -11.72 -2.05
C ASP A 150 13.39 -12.99 -1.38
N VAL A 151 13.57 -14.13 -2.06
CA VAL A 151 12.98 -15.41 -1.67
C VAL A 151 13.41 -15.79 -0.26
N GLY A 152 12.43 -16.00 0.62
CA GLY A 152 12.68 -16.32 2.02
C GLY A 152 12.90 -15.10 2.93
N HIS A 153 12.78 -13.87 2.42
CA HIS A 153 13.09 -12.65 3.19
C HIS A 153 12.02 -11.56 3.09
N CYS A 154 11.80 -10.97 1.91
CA CYS A 154 10.84 -9.88 1.76
C CYS A 154 10.35 -9.68 0.31
N PHE A 155 9.32 -8.85 0.16
CA PHE A 155 8.83 -8.31 -1.10
C PHE A 155 8.97 -6.79 -1.11
N GLU A 156 9.37 -6.21 -2.25
CA GLU A 156 9.28 -4.78 -2.51
C GLU A 156 8.22 -4.52 -3.57
N ILE A 157 7.26 -3.65 -3.25
CA ILE A 157 6.09 -3.38 -4.10
C ILE A 157 6.19 -1.96 -4.66
N TYR A 158 6.04 -1.86 -5.97
CA TYR A 158 6.01 -0.59 -6.70
C TYR A 158 4.76 -0.52 -7.56
N ALA A 159 4.19 0.67 -7.71
CA ALA A 159 2.97 0.87 -8.48
C ALA A 159 3.08 2.03 -9.49
N ASP A 160 2.48 1.84 -10.66
CA ASP A 160 2.20 2.87 -11.66
C ASP A 160 0.78 2.66 -12.22
N PHE A 161 -0.19 3.39 -11.66
CA PHE A 161 -1.57 3.33 -12.11
C PHE A 161 -1.86 4.18 -13.37
N SER A 162 -0.87 4.95 -13.87
CA SER A 162 -1.04 5.73 -15.10
C SER A 162 -1.15 4.87 -16.36
N GLY A 163 -0.69 3.61 -16.28
CA GLY A 163 -0.61 2.69 -17.42
C GLY A 163 0.50 3.02 -18.41
N THR A 164 1.35 4.01 -18.13
CA THR A 164 2.48 4.38 -19.00
C THR A 164 3.69 3.47 -18.83
N GLY A 165 3.81 2.79 -17.68
CA GLY A 165 4.94 1.92 -17.35
C GLY A 165 6.24 2.67 -17.17
N ARG A 166 6.18 3.96 -16.79
CA ARG A 166 7.35 4.84 -16.62
C ARG A 166 7.47 5.42 -15.22
N GLY A 167 6.42 5.29 -14.41
CA GLY A 167 6.27 6.02 -13.15
C GLY A 167 6.27 5.15 -11.90
N TYR A 168 6.77 3.92 -11.95
CA TYR A 168 6.69 3.00 -10.80
C TYR A 168 7.34 3.59 -9.55
N ALA A 169 6.51 3.87 -8.55
CA ALA A 169 6.90 4.43 -7.27
C ALA A 169 6.61 3.43 -6.15
N TYR A 170 7.26 3.62 -4.99
CA TYR A 170 7.03 2.81 -3.79
C TYR A 170 5.55 2.76 -3.42
N TYR A 171 5.00 1.56 -3.21
CA TYR A 171 3.60 1.37 -2.87
C TYR A 171 3.43 0.57 -1.56
N PRO A 172 2.58 1.00 -0.61
CA PRO A 172 1.72 2.19 -0.69
C PRO A 172 2.49 3.49 -0.48
N ASP A 173 3.67 3.43 0.14
CA ASP A 173 4.54 4.56 0.43
C ASP A 173 5.98 4.09 0.71
N ARG A 174 6.91 5.02 0.96
CA ARG A 174 8.32 4.74 1.23
C ARG A 174 8.61 3.93 2.49
N LYS A 175 7.67 3.81 3.43
CA LYS A 175 7.83 3.03 4.66
C LYS A 175 7.24 1.63 4.51
N GLY A 176 6.09 1.53 3.84
CA GLY A 176 5.34 0.28 3.70
C GLY A 176 5.59 -0.51 2.42
N PHE A 177 6.48 -0.07 1.53
CA PHE A 177 6.74 -0.77 0.26
C PHE A 177 7.44 -2.11 0.41
N ARG A 178 8.16 -2.30 1.51
CA ARG A 178 8.89 -3.52 1.80
C ARG A 178 8.12 -4.33 2.84
N ILE A 179 7.74 -5.54 2.48
CA ILE A 179 6.97 -6.47 3.29
C ILE A 179 7.86 -7.67 3.61
N TYR A 180 8.30 -7.81 4.85
CA TYR A 180 9.05 -8.97 5.30
C TYR A 180 8.13 -10.18 5.51
N LEU A 181 8.68 -11.40 5.45
CA LEU A 181 7.86 -12.62 5.56
C LEU A 181 7.11 -12.72 6.88
N ASP A 182 7.71 -12.29 8.00
CA ASP A 182 7.08 -12.29 9.31
C ASP A 182 5.83 -11.39 9.38
N GLU A 183 5.80 -10.31 8.59
CA GLU A 183 4.67 -9.40 8.48
C GLU A 183 3.47 -10.02 7.75
N LEU A 184 3.67 -11.10 6.98
CA LEU A 184 2.56 -11.84 6.37
C LEU A 184 1.60 -12.43 7.41
N ARG A 185 1.95 -12.43 8.70
CA ARG A 185 1.01 -12.75 9.78
C ARG A 185 -0.18 -11.79 9.84
N ASP A 186 0.00 -10.53 9.45
CA ASP A 186 -1.09 -9.56 9.37
C ASP A 186 -2.05 -9.91 8.21
N PRO A 187 -3.31 -10.26 8.50
CA PRO A 187 -4.30 -10.55 7.47
C PRO A 187 -4.54 -9.37 6.51
N ARG A 188 -4.31 -8.12 6.93
CA ARG A 188 -4.49 -6.93 6.08
C ARG A 188 -3.43 -6.85 4.99
N LEU A 189 -2.18 -7.21 5.29
CA LEU A 189 -1.10 -7.28 4.30
C LEU A 189 -1.35 -8.42 3.31
N ARG A 190 -1.79 -9.59 3.79
CA ARG A 190 -2.18 -10.70 2.91
C ARG A 190 -3.34 -10.32 1.99
N ALA A 191 -4.36 -9.65 2.51
CA ALA A 191 -5.49 -9.17 1.71
C ALA A 191 -5.01 -8.20 0.61
N ARG A 192 -4.13 -7.24 0.94
CA ARG A 192 -3.56 -6.31 -0.04
C ARG A 192 -2.77 -7.02 -1.14
N LEU A 193 -1.90 -7.96 -0.77
CA LEU A 193 -1.16 -8.78 -1.74
C LEU A 193 -2.12 -9.61 -2.61
N ALA A 194 -3.15 -10.21 -2.04
CA ALA A 194 -4.17 -10.92 -2.81
C ALA A 194 -4.93 -10.00 -3.79
N THR A 195 -5.21 -8.75 -3.39
CA THR A 195 -5.82 -7.75 -4.28
C THR A 195 -4.91 -7.40 -5.45
N ILE A 196 -3.58 -7.30 -5.26
CA ILE A 196 -2.63 -7.12 -6.38
C ILE A 196 -2.79 -8.23 -7.43
N TRP A 197 -3.07 -9.47 -7.01
CA TRP A 197 -3.25 -10.61 -7.91
C TRP A 197 -4.60 -10.65 -8.62
N THR A 198 -5.64 -10.03 -8.06
CA THR A 198 -7.04 -10.26 -8.44
C THR A 198 -7.73 -9.03 -8.99
N ASP A 199 -7.55 -7.87 -8.35
CA ASP A 199 -8.11 -6.59 -8.76
C ASP A 199 -7.14 -5.43 -8.44
N PRO A 200 -6.00 -5.38 -9.14
CA PRO A 200 -4.92 -4.45 -8.81
C PRO A 200 -5.32 -2.99 -8.97
N HIS A 201 -6.19 -2.65 -9.92
CA HIS A 201 -6.63 -1.26 -10.12
C HIS A 201 -7.58 -0.74 -9.03
N SER A 202 -8.17 -1.62 -8.20
CA SER A 202 -8.90 -1.18 -7.01
C SER A 202 -8.00 -0.54 -5.94
N LEU A 203 -6.69 -0.81 -6.00
CA LEU A 203 -5.68 -0.27 -5.09
C LEU A 203 -5.16 1.11 -5.50
N ASP A 204 -5.67 1.68 -6.60
CA ASP A 204 -5.32 3.02 -7.08
C ASP A 204 -5.81 4.08 -6.08
N PRO A 205 -4.89 4.81 -5.41
CA PRO A 205 -5.27 5.84 -4.44
C PRO A 205 -6.13 6.94 -5.06
N THR A 206 -5.98 7.23 -6.35
CA THR A 206 -6.76 8.27 -7.03
C THR A 206 -8.22 7.87 -7.18
N ARG A 207 -8.48 6.58 -7.44
CA ARG A 207 -9.84 6.02 -7.45
C ARG A 207 -10.46 6.04 -6.06
N GLU A 208 -9.67 5.70 -5.04
CA GLU A 208 -10.16 5.72 -3.66
C GLU A 208 -10.47 7.15 -3.19
N SER A 209 -9.58 8.12 -3.44
CA SER A 209 -9.86 9.54 -3.16
C SER A 209 -11.07 10.05 -3.93
N ALA A 210 -11.18 9.79 -5.23
CA ALA A 210 -12.33 10.20 -6.03
C ALA A 210 -13.64 9.56 -5.54
N ARG A 211 -13.61 8.28 -5.17
CA ARG A 211 -14.75 7.55 -4.60
C ARG A 211 -15.18 8.14 -3.26
N VAL A 212 -14.22 8.40 -2.37
CA VAL A 212 -14.48 9.02 -1.06
C VAL A 212 -15.05 10.42 -1.23
N THR A 213 -14.49 11.26 -2.10
CA THR A 213 -15.01 12.61 -2.39
C THR A 213 -16.44 12.54 -2.92
N ARG A 214 -16.72 11.64 -3.88
CA ARG A 214 -18.08 11.47 -4.43
C ARG A 214 -19.07 11.00 -3.36
N GLN A 215 -18.68 10.03 -2.53
CA GLN A 215 -19.52 9.51 -1.47
C GLN A 215 -19.83 10.58 -0.40
N ILE A 216 -18.86 11.43 -0.08
CA ILE A 216 -19.06 12.57 0.83
C ILE A 216 -20.04 13.57 0.21
N ALA A 217 -19.86 13.93 -1.07
CA ALA A 217 -20.77 14.85 -1.77
C ALA A 217 -22.21 14.32 -1.80
N GLU A 218 -22.40 13.03 -2.08
CA GLU A 218 -23.71 12.37 -2.08
C GLU A 218 -24.35 12.40 -0.68
N ARG A 219 -23.58 12.16 0.38
CA ARG A 219 -24.06 12.25 1.77
C ARG A 219 -24.43 13.68 2.17
N LEU A 220 -23.61 14.67 1.84
CA LEU A 220 -23.90 16.08 2.10
C LEU A 220 -25.16 16.53 1.37
N ALA A 221 -25.32 16.15 0.11
CA ALA A 221 -26.53 16.44 -0.68
C ALA A 221 -27.79 15.80 -0.06
N ALA A 222 -27.67 14.57 0.48
CA ALA A 222 -28.78 13.92 1.18
C ALA A 222 -29.18 14.68 2.45
N VAL A 223 -28.21 15.18 3.24
CA VAL A 223 -28.48 16.00 4.43
C VAL A 223 -29.13 17.33 4.04
N SER A 224 -28.63 18.01 3.01
CA SER A 224 -29.20 19.28 2.51
C SER A 224 -30.68 19.11 2.14
N LYS A 225 -30.97 18.11 1.29
CA LYS A 225 -32.34 17.80 0.85
C LYS A 225 -33.25 17.46 2.02
N ALA A 226 -32.76 16.72 3.02
CA ALA A 226 -33.55 16.33 4.18
C ALA A 226 -33.91 17.54 5.08
N LEU A 227 -33.02 18.53 5.19
CA LEU A 227 -33.27 19.75 5.95
C LEU A 227 -34.21 20.70 5.18
N GLU A 228 -34.00 20.88 3.89
CA GLU A 228 -34.87 21.69 3.02
C GLU A 228 -36.31 21.12 2.97
N ALA A 229 -36.46 19.80 2.88
CA ALA A 229 -37.77 19.13 2.91
C ALA A 229 -38.53 19.35 4.24
N LYS A 230 -37.83 19.70 5.32
CA LYS A 230 -38.42 20.07 6.61
C LYS A 230 -38.71 21.58 6.74
N GLY A 231 -38.52 22.34 5.66
CA GLY A 231 -38.82 23.78 5.59
C GLY A 231 -37.64 24.70 5.93
N ALA A 232 -36.42 24.17 6.08
CA ALA A 232 -35.24 25.01 6.27
C ALA A 232 -34.88 25.77 4.97
N ARG A 233 -34.44 27.02 5.09
CA ARG A 233 -34.00 27.82 3.94
C ARG A 233 -32.66 27.29 3.42
N ALA A 234 -32.50 27.23 2.11
CA ALA A 234 -31.27 26.72 1.48
C ALA A 234 -30.00 27.44 1.97
N GLU A 235 -30.07 28.75 2.19
CA GLU A 235 -28.95 29.55 2.73
C GLU A 235 -28.54 29.11 4.14
N ASP A 236 -29.51 28.88 5.04
CA ASP A 236 -29.26 28.43 6.41
C ASP A 236 -28.67 27.01 6.42
N VAL A 237 -29.19 26.14 5.56
CA VAL A 237 -28.69 24.77 5.38
C VAL A 237 -27.26 24.77 4.88
N ALA A 238 -26.95 25.60 3.89
CA ALA A 238 -25.59 25.74 3.36
C ALA A 238 -24.62 26.23 4.44
N LEU A 239 -24.98 27.26 5.20
CA LEU A 239 -24.14 27.78 6.28
C LEU A 239 -23.93 26.74 7.40
N PHE A 240 -24.99 26.03 7.77
CA PHE A 240 -24.91 24.93 8.74
C PHE A 240 -23.97 23.81 8.26
N LEU A 241 -24.10 23.36 7.02
CA LEU A 241 -23.24 22.33 6.45
C LEU A 241 -21.78 22.79 6.34
N MET A 242 -21.52 24.04 5.94
CA MET A 242 -20.17 24.61 5.91
C MET A 242 -19.53 24.60 7.30
N ARG A 243 -20.28 24.99 8.35
CA ARG A 243 -19.80 24.93 9.73
C ARG A 243 -19.50 23.50 10.16
N CYS A 244 -20.38 22.54 9.87
CA CYS A 244 -20.14 21.12 10.16
C CYS A 244 -18.88 20.59 9.48
N ILE A 245 -18.70 20.86 8.18
CA ILE A 245 -17.53 20.43 7.40
C ILE A 245 -16.26 21.04 7.97
N PHE A 246 -16.28 22.33 8.32
CA PHE A 246 -15.13 22.99 8.91
C PHE A 246 -14.79 22.41 10.29
N THR A 247 -15.79 22.11 11.13
CA THR A 247 -15.54 21.48 12.44
C THR A 247 -14.96 20.07 12.30
N MET A 248 -15.39 19.28 11.31
CA MET A 248 -14.76 17.99 10.98
C MET A 248 -13.32 18.19 10.51
N PHE A 249 -13.06 19.15 9.63
CA PHE A 249 -11.70 19.47 9.20
C PHE A 249 -10.80 19.88 10.38
N ALA A 250 -11.31 20.74 11.27
CA ALA A 250 -10.57 21.21 12.44
C ALA A 250 -10.17 20.09 13.40
N GLU A 251 -10.99 19.03 13.54
CA GLU A 251 -10.61 17.85 14.34
C GLU A 251 -9.53 16.99 13.65
N ASP A 252 -9.60 16.87 12.32
CA ASP A 252 -8.66 16.04 11.54
C ASP A 252 -7.27 16.69 11.41
N VAL A 253 -7.20 18.03 11.36
CA VAL A 253 -5.93 18.77 11.38
C VAL A 253 -5.46 19.13 12.80
N GLU A 254 -6.10 18.55 13.81
CA GLU A 254 -5.73 18.69 15.23
C GLU A 254 -5.79 20.14 15.77
N LEU A 255 -6.61 21.00 15.15
CA LEU A 255 -7.01 22.30 15.71
C LEU A 255 -8.04 22.15 16.84
N LEU A 256 -8.78 21.03 16.82
CA LEU A 256 -9.57 20.51 17.93
C LEU A 256 -8.95 19.18 18.38
N PRO A 257 -9.22 18.71 19.62
CA PRO A 257 -8.80 17.39 20.04
C PRO A 257 -9.31 16.32 19.07
N LYS A 258 -8.43 15.38 18.71
CA LYS A 258 -8.71 14.36 17.70
C LYS A 258 -9.98 13.58 18.01
N GLY A 259 -10.96 13.63 17.09
CA GLY A 259 -12.23 12.93 17.21
C GLY A 259 -13.24 13.57 18.19
N ALA A 260 -13.00 14.80 18.66
CA ALA A 260 -13.90 15.51 19.57
C ALA A 260 -15.28 15.77 18.96
N PHE A 261 -15.32 16.25 17.71
CA PHE A 261 -16.58 16.51 17.03
C PHE A 261 -17.28 15.20 16.64
N THR A 262 -16.52 14.20 16.18
CA THR A 262 -17.03 12.84 15.97
C THR A 262 -17.72 12.29 17.23
N GLN A 263 -17.12 12.45 18.40
CA GLN A 263 -17.72 12.01 19.67
C GLN A 263 -18.97 12.82 20.04
N LEU A 264 -18.96 14.13 19.83
CA LEU A 264 -20.12 15.00 20.05
C LEU A 264 -21.30 14.56 19.17
N LEU A 265 -21.04 14.25 17.89
CA LEU A 265 -22.05 13.72 16.96
C LEU A 265 -22.60 12.37 17.42
N ARG A 266 -21.74 11.43 17.84
CA ARG A 266 -22.17 10.12 18.37
C ARG A 266 -23.08 10.27 19.59
N LYS A 267 -22.71 11.11 20.58
CA LYS A 267 -23.56 11.43 21.74
C LYS A 267 -24.89 12.07 21.33
N SER A 268 -24.90 12.79 20.21
CA SER A 268 -26.09 13.47 19.71
C SER A 268 -27.03 12.55 18.93
N VAL A 269 -26.57 11.38 18.49
CA VAL A 269 -27.47 10.32 17.99
C VAL A 269 -28.31 9.74 19.13
N GLU A 270 -27.72 9.59 20.32
CA GLU A 270 -28.41 9.09 21.52
C GLU A 270 -29.40 10.11 22.12
N THR A 271 -29.11 11.42 21.96
CA THR A 271 -29.92 12.53 22.48
C THR A 271 -30.08 13.64 21.42
N PRO A 272 -30.87 13.40 20.35
CA PRO A 272 -30.99 14.32 19.21
C PRO A 272 -31.48 15.71 19.58
N GLU A 273 -32.34 15.83 20.59
CA GLU A 273 -32.88 17.09 21.09
C GLU A 273 -31.80 18.00 21.70
N ARG A 274 -30.67 17.44 22.15
CA ARG A 274 -29.54 18.20 22.71
C ARG A 274 -28.53 18.66 21.65
N PHE A 275 -28.63 18.13 20.42
CA PHE A 275 -27.70 18.46 19.34
C PHE A 275 -27.58 19.97 19.08
N PRO A 276 -28.68 20.75 18.94
CA PRO A 276 -28.56 22.17 18.63
C PRO A 276 -27.81 22.94 19.71
N GLN A 277 -28.02 22.57 20.99
CA GLN A 277 -27.35 23.22 22.11
C GLN A 277 -25.85 22.91 22.12
N ARG A 278 -25.47 21.64 21.97
CA ARG A 278 -24.06 21.20 21.98
C ARG A 278 -23.26 21.86 20.86
N VAL A 279 -23.81 21.86 19.65
CA VAL A 279 -23.12 22.41 18.47
C VAL A 279 -23.06 23.93 18.56
N LYS A 280 -24.11 24.61 19.03
CA LYS A 280 -24.09 26.05 19.23
C LYS A 280 -23.03 26.47 20.24
N GLU A 281 -22.92 25.76 21.36
CA GLU A 281 -21.89 26.03 22.37
C GLU A 281 -20.47 25.86 21.82
N LEU A 282 -20.21 24.74 21.11
CA LEU A 282 -18.92 24.52 20.46
C LEU A 282 -18.61 25.62 19.43
N TRP A 283 -19.56 25.98 18.58
CA TRP A 283 -19.34 27.01 17.56
C TRP A 283 -19.15 28.40 18.14
N THR A 284 -19.82 28.74 19.24
CA THR A 284 -19.52 29.97 19.99
C THR A 284 -18.10 29.94 20.55
N ALA A 285 -17.65 28.82 21.12
CA ALA A 285 -16.27 28.70 21.59
C ALA A 285 -15.26 28.76 20.42
N MET A 286 -15.61 28.27 19.23
CA MET A 286 -14.79 28.44 18.02
C MET A 286 -14.75 29.90 17.55
N ASP A 287 -15.85 30.65 17.66
CA ASP A 287 -15.93 32.06 17.26
C ASP A 287 -15.26 33.03 18.25
N THR A 288 -15.24 32.73 19.56
CA THR A 288 -14.63 33.65 20.54
C THR A 288 -13.28 33.16 21.07
N GLY A 289 -12.98 31.88 20.89
CA GLY A 289 -11.99 31.17 21.70
C GLY A 289 -12.48 30.95 23.14
N GLY A 290 -11.89 29.99 23.85
CA GLY A 290 -12.21 29.73 25.26
C GLY A 290 -12.39 28.25 25.57
N GLU A 291 -13.05 27.95 26.69
CA GLU A 291 -13.38 26.57 27.07
C GLU A 291 -14.69 26.14 26.39
N SER A 292 -14.72 24.92 25.84
CA SER A 292 -15.96 24.27 25.39
C SER A 292 -16.25 23.05 26.24
N MET A 293 -17.39 23.09 26.94
CA MET A 293 -17.93 21.98 27.72
C MET A 293 -18.51 20.89 26.81
N ALA A 294 -18.93 21.24 25.59
CA ALA A 294 -19.44 20.30 24.61
C ALA A 294 -18.39 19.23 24.21
N ILE A 295 -17.10 19.61 24.21
CA ILE A 295 -15.98 18.72 23.90
C ILE A 295 -14.97 18.55 25.05
N ASP A 296 -15.22 19.18 26.19
CA ASP A 296 -14.35 19.17 27.38
C ASP A 296 -12.90 19.57 27.06
N ALA A 297 -12.75 20.68 26.32
CA ALA A 297 -11.44 21.16 25.89
C ALA A 297 -11.41 22.66 25.64
N ARG A 298 -10.20 23.22 25.73
CA ARG A 298 -9.91 24.59 25.33
C ARG A 298 -9.82 24.69 23.81
N VAL A 299 -10.59 25.61 23.23
CA VAL A 299 -10.74 25.87 21.81
C VAL A 299 -10.05 27.18 21.44
N LEU A 300 -9.29 27.16 20.34
CA LEU A 300 -8.68 28.36 19.76
C LEU A 300 -9.74 29.24 19.11
N HIS A 301 -9.49 30.55 19.02
CA HIS A 301 -10.35 31.46 18.27
C HIS A 301 -10.12 31.28 16.75
N PHE A 302 -11.18 30.92 16.01
CA PHE A 302 -11.17 30.73 14.56
C PHE A 302 -11.68 32.01 13.86
N ASN A 303 -10.75 32.88 13.45
CA ASN A 303 -11.07 34.07 12.67
C ASN A 303 -11.73 33.71 11.31
N GLY A 304 -12.63 34.57 10.80
CA GLY A 304 -13.11 34.47 9.42
C GLY A 304 -14.63 34.61 9.20
N GLY A 305 -15.42 34.89 10.25
CA GLY A 305 -16.86 35.18 10.12
C GLY A 305 -17.73 33.99 9.72
N LEU A 306 -17.19 32.76 9.77
CA LEU A 306 -17.93 31.54 9.46
C LEU A 306 -18.83 31.11 10.63
N PHE A 307 -18.37 31.28 11.87
CA PHE A 307 -19.06 30.83 13.08
C PHE A 307 -20.00 31.89 13.65
#